data_AF-A0A382JM81-F1
#
_entry.id   AF-A0A382JM81-F1
#
_cell.length_a   1.000
_cell.length_b   1.000
_cell.length_c   1.000
_cell.angle_alpha   90.00
_cell.angle_beta   90.00
_cell.angle_gamma   90.00
#
_symmetry.space_group_name_H-M   'P 1'
#
loop_
_entity.id
_entity.type
_entity.pdbx_description
1 polymer ?
#
loop_
_entity_poly.entity_id
_entity_poly.type
_entity_poly.pdbx_seq_one_letter_code
_entity_poly.pdbx_strand_id
1 'polypeptide(L)'
;MKTIDRRGFLQIGTTGTAFSFATGTSRSVAAAIQQVSSEQDVRLSGDGLGLTPTASIELLARLTKENAIASDSYSNGGVVEELEHAFAKALGKERAVFMPTGTLANHLAVRMLAGGPSRAIVQAESHLYNDTG
;
A
#
# COMPACT_ATOMS: atom_id res chain seq x y z
N MET A 1 -8.94 25.93 32.21
CA MET A 1 -8.26 25.43 30.99
C MET A 1 -8.68 26.30 29.82
N LYS A 2 -7.74 27.06 29.22
CA LYS A 2 -8.03 27.91 28.06
C LYS A 2 -8.04 27.04 26.80
N THR A 3 -9.17 26.97 26.12
CA THR A 3 -9.33 26.30 24.83
C THR A 3 -8.65 27.12 23.74
N ILE A 4 -7.63 26.56 23.09
CA ILE A 4 -6.95 27.19 21.96
C ILE A 4 -7.85 27.03 20.72
N ASP A 5 -8.31 28.17 20.19
CA ASP A 5 -9.10 28.24 18.96
C ASP A 5 -8.20 28.00 17.74
N ARG A 6 -8.51 26.94 16.98
CA ARG A 6 -7.77 26.51 15.78
C ARG A 6 -7.77 27.56 14.68
N ARG A 7 -8.71 28.52 14.70
CA ARG A 7 -8.82 29.58 13.70
C ARG A 7 -7.84 30.74 13.93
N GLY A 8 -7.40 30.97 15.17
CA GLY A 8 -6.41 32.01 15.50
C GLY A 8 -4.96 31.61 15.17
N PHE A 9 -4.66 30.32 15.07
CA PHE A 9 -3.30 29.82 14.83
C PHE A 9 -2.79 30.11 13.41
N LEU A 10 -3.69 30.16 12.42
CA LEU A 10 -3.36 30.42 11.01
C LEU A 10 -3.06 31.90 10.71
N GLN A 11 -3.53 32.84 11.54
CA GLN A 11 -3.24 34.28 11.34
C GLN A 11 -1.83 34.68 11.81
N ILE A 12 -1.19 33.88 12.67
CA ILE A 12 0.19 34.15 13.13
C ILE A 12 1.23 33.60 12.13
N GLY A 13 0.85 32.66 11.26
CA GLY A 13 1.77 32.00 10.33
C GLY A 13 2.11 32.78 9.04
N THR A 14 1.39 33.85 8.70
CA THR A 14 1.48 34.50 7.39
C THR A 14 2.46 35.68 7.29
N THR A 15 3.18 36.03 8.36
CA THR A 15 4.08 37.21 8.36
C THR A 15 5.56 36.86 8.10
N GLY A 16 5.89 35.60 7.76
CA GLY A 16 7.28 35.14 7.61
C GLY A 16 7.80 34.85 6.20
N THR A 17 6.97 34.89 5.15
CA THR A 17 7.32 34.30 3.84
C THR A 17 7.87 35.26 2.79
N ALA A 18 8.33 36.46 3.16
CA ALA A 18 8.76 37.47 2.18
C ALA A 18 10.29 37.55 1.93
N PHE A 19 11.14 36.69 2.52
CA PHE A 19 12.60 36.95 2.51
C PHE A 19 13.55 35.81 2.11
N SER A 20 13.10 34.74 1.43
CA SER A 20 14.02 33.64 1.07
C SER A 20 14.04 33.24 -0.41
N PHE A 21 13.48 34.05 -1.32
CA PHE A 21 13.53 33.75 -2.76
C PHE A 21 14.83 34.13 -3.48
N ALA A 22 15.86 34.58 -2.77
CA ALA A 22 17.12 35.00 -3.37
C ALA A 22 18.31 34.42 -2.60
N THR A 23 18.62 33.14 -2.82
CA THR A 23 19.98 32.59 -2.81
C THR A 23 19.90 31.12 -3.18
N GLY A 24 20.50 30.80 -4.33
CA GLY A 24 20.45 29.47 -4.91
C GLY A 24 21.09 28.42 -4.03
N THR A 25 20.50 27.23 -4.07
CA THR A 25 21.28 26.01 -4.18
C THR A 25 20.44 25.05 -5.00
N SER A 26 20.87 24.75 -6.22
CA SER A 26 20.37 23.61 -6.96
C SER A 26 20.48 22.40 -6.03
N ARG A 27 19.34 21.88 -5.55
CA ARG A 27 19.33 20.57 -4.89
C ARG A 27 19.85 19.59 -5.92
N SER A 28 21.11 19.22 -5.78
CA SER A 28 21.66 18.05 -6.43
C SER A 28 20.69 16.92 -6.10
N VAL A 29 19.98 16.44 -7.11
CA VAL A 29 19.20 15.22 -7.00
C VAL A 29 20.26 14.17 -6.76
N ALA A 30 20.50 13.85 -5.49
CA ALA A 30 21.36 12.74 -5.13
C ALA A 30 20.79 11.57 -5.92
N ALA A 31 21.52 11.15 -6.96
CA ALA A 31 21.21 9.94 -7.69
C ALA A 31 21.06 8.89 -6.61
N ALA A 32 19.83 8.41 -6.43
CA ALA A 32 19.54 7.36 -5.47
C ALA A 32 20.52 6.26 -5.82
N ILE A 33 21.49 6.03 -4.94
CA ILE A 33 22.44 4.94 -5.09
C ILE A 33 21.56 3.72 -5.18
N GLN A 34 21.51 3.13 -6.38
CA GLN A 34 20.73 1.92 -6.62
C GLN A 34 21.48 0.84 -5.85
N GLN A 35 21.07 0.67 -4.60
CA GLN A 35 21.70 -0.26 -3.69
C GLN A 35 21.44 -1.65 -4.28
N VAL A 36 22.48 -2.23 -4.85
CA VAL A 36 22.43 -3.57 -5.44
C VAL A 36 22.27 -4.53 -4.27
N SER A 37 21.02 -4.90 -3.97
CA SER A 37 20.73 -5.78 -2.85
C SER A 37 21.27 -7.17 -3.15
N SER A 38 22.12 -7.69 -2.28
CA SER A 38 22.57 -9.07 -2.35
C SER A 38 21.51 -10.01 -1.75
N GLU A 39 21.49 -11.31 -2.09
CA GLU A 39 20.61 -12.30 -1.45
C GLU A 39 20.80 -12.40 0.08
N GLN A 40 21.88 -11.84 0.61
CA GLN A 40 22.24 -11.87 2.03
C GLN A 40 21.82 -10.60 2.79
N ASP A 41 21.23 -9.62 2.11
CA ASP A 41 20.83 -8.36 2.74
C ASP A 41 19.50 -8.53 3.49
N VAL A 42 19.53 -8.31 4.81
CA VAL A 42 18.32 -8.30 5.62
C VAL A 42 17.64 -6.94 5.52
N ARG A 43 16.48 -6.89 4.86
CA ARG A 43 15.67 -5.68 4.74
C ARG A 43 14.59 -5.64 5.84
N LEU A 44 14.68 -4.63 6.71
CA LEU A 44 13.69 -4.38 7.78
C LEU A 44 12.62 -3.35 7.36
N SER A 45 12.44 -3.11 6.07
CA SER A 45 11.49 -2.14 5.53
C SER A 45 10.62 -2.73 4.43
N GLY A 46 9.31 -2.60 4.60
CA GLY A 46 8.29 -3.17 3.70
C GLY A 46 8.12 -4.69 3.88
N ASP A 47 7.08 -5.22 3.25
CA ASP A 47 6.67 -6.62 3.41
C ASP A 47 7.03 -7.51 2.19
N GLY A 48 7.76 -6.94 1.22
CA GLY A 48 8.15 -7.63 -0.01
C GLY A 48 9.43 -8.44 0.14
N LEU A 49 9.65 -9.37 -0.80
CA LEU A 49 10.86 -10.21 -0.87
C LEU A 49 12.16 -9.43 -1.12
N GLY A 50 12.09 -8.12 -1.37
CA GLY A 50 13.26 -7.27 -1.58
C GLY A 50 14.09 -7.62 -2.82
N LEU A 51 13.53 -8.39 -3.77
CA LEU A 51 14.26 -8.88 -4.93
C LEU A 51 14.64 -7.75 -5.89
N THR A 52 15.81 -7.89 -6.52
CA THR A 52 16.16 -7.10 -7.70
C THR A 52 15.23 -7.45 -8.87
N PRO A 53 15.12 -6.57 -9.90
CA PRO A 53 14.32 -6.88 -11.09
C PRO A 53 14.73 -8.20 -11.77
N THR A 54 16.05 -8.45 -11.88
CA THR A 54 16.58 -9.69 -12.46
C THR A 54 16.19 -10.91 -11.63
N ALA A 55 16.39 -10.86 -10.31
CA ALA A 55 16.02 -11.96 -9.40
C ALA A 55 14.51 -12.24 -9.41
N SER A 56 13.69 -11.20 -9.59
CA SER A 56 12.23 -11.34 -9.73
C SER A 56 11.85 -12.13 -10.99
N ILE A 57 12.49 -11.83 -12.13
CA ILE A 57 12.25 -12.54 -13.39
C ILE A 57 12.72 -13.99 -13.29
N GLU A 58 13.88 -14.24 -12.70
CA GLU A 58 14.41 -15.59 -12.48
C GLU A 58 13.48 -16.43 -11.59
N LEU A 59 12.96 -15.82 -10.51
CA LEU A 59 11.96 -16.46 -9.65
C LEU A 59 10.69 -16.82 -10.44
N LEU A 60 10.15 -15.88 -11.22
CA LEU A 60 8.95 -16.13 -12.03
C LEU A 60 9.20 -17.24 -13.06
N ALA A 61 10.34 -17.22 -13.75
CA ALA A 61 10.73 -18.25 -14.70
C ALA A 61 10.81 -19.63 -14.03
N ARG A 62 11.42 -19.71 -12.84
CA ARG A 62 11.48 -20.95 -12.05
C ARG A 62 10.08 -21.45 -11.68
N LEU A 63 9.22 -20.58 -11.14
CA LEU A 63 7.86 -20.93 -10.74
C LEU A 63 7.03 -21.46 -11.93
N THR A 64 7.16 -20.83 -13.10
CA THR A 64 6.46 -21.27 -14.32
C THR A 64 6.96 -22.60 -14.88
N LYS A 65 8.20 -22.99 -14.56
CA LYS A 65 8.80 -24.25 -14.99
C LYS A 65 8.47 -25.41 -14.04
N GLU A 66 8.48 -25.12 -12.73
CA GLU A 66 8.22 -26.11 -11.68
C GLU A 66 6.74 -26.47 -11.57
N ASN A 67 5.86 -25.50 -11.81
CA ASN A 67 4.42 -25.68 -11.70
C ASN A 67 3.73 -25.24 -12.99
N ALA A 68 2.81 -26.06 -13.49
CA ALA A 68 1.91 -25.64 -14.55
C ALA A 68 0.96 -24.58 -13.98
N ILE A 69 1.14 -23.32 -14.37
CA ILE A 69 0.27 -22.22 -13.95
C ILE A 69 -0.98 -22.24 -14.84
N ALA A 70 -2.10 -22.65 -14.26
CA ALA A 70 -3.39 -22.56 -14.93
C ALA A 70 -3.80 -21.10 -15.11
N SER A 71 -4.31 -20.77 -16.29
CA SER A 71 -4.76 -19.41 -16.62
C SER A 71 -5.99 -19.04 -15.80
N ASP A 72 -5.99 -17.81 -15.28
CA ASP A 72 -7.17 -17.14 -14.75
C ASP A 72 -7.87 -16.34 -15.87
N SER A 73 -9.18 -16.12 -15.74
CA SER A 73 -9.91 -15.14 -16.53
C SER A 73 -10.85 -14.33 -15.63
N TYR A 74 -10.46 -13.10 -15.30
CA TYR A 74 -11.23 -12.21 -14.42
C TYR A 74 -11.53 -12.82 -13.04
N SER A 75 -10.52 -13.42 -12.39
CA SER A 75 -10.66 -14.10 -11.09
C SER A 75 -11.64 -15.28 -11.15
N ASN A 76 -11.63 -16.00 -12.25
CA ASN A 76 -12.39 -17.22 -12.48
C ASN A 76 -11.44 -18.31 -12.96
N GLY A 77 -11.04 -19.18 -12.02
CA GLY A 77 -10.12 -20.27 -12.27
C GLY A 77 -8.66 -19.97 -11.97
N GLY A 78 -7.81 -20.94 -12.32
CA GLY A 78 -6.37 -20.84 -12.23
C GLY A 78 -5.84 -20.68 -10.80
N VAL A 79 -4.63 -20.12 -10.71
CA VAL A 79 -3.92 -19.94 -9.43
C VAL A 79 -4.64 -18.98 -8.48
N VAL A 80 -5.48 -18.08 -8.99
CA VAL A 80 -6.26 -17.15 -8.16
C VAL A 80 -7.32 -17.89 -7.36
N GLU A 81 -8.07 -18.82 -7.99
CA GLU A 81 -9.07 -19.64 -7.28
C GLU A 81 -8.41 -20.53 -6.21
N GLU A 82 -7.26 -21.13 -6.52
CA GLU A 82 -6.49 -21.92 -5.56
C GLU A 82 -6.08 -21.09 -4.34
N LEU A 83 -5.61 -19.86 -4.56
CA LEU A 83 -5.26 -18.91 -3.51
C LEU A 83 -6.48 -18.55 -2.65
N GLU A 84 -7.59 -18.20 -3.29
CA GLU A 84 -8.84 -17.86 -2.59
C GLU A 84 -9.35 -19.02 -1.73
N HIS A 85 -9.33 -20.25 -2.25
CA HIS A 85 -9.71 -21.44 -1.50
C HIS A 85 -8.80 -21.70 -0.30
N ALA A 86 -7.49 -21.55 -0.48
CA ALA A 86 -6.53 -21.70 0.61
C ALA A 86 -6.79 -20.69 1.73
N PHE A 87 -7.03 -19.42 1.38
CA PHE A 87 -7.33 -18.36 2.35
C PHE A 87 -8.70 -18.52 3.02
N ALA A 88 -9.74 -18.89 2.27
CA ALA A 88 -11.06 -19.15 2.82
C ALA A 88 -11.01 -20.26 3.88
N LYS A 89 -10.29 -21.35 3.57
CA LYS A 89 -10.04 -22.45 4.50
C LYS A 89 -9.24 -22.01 5.73
N ALA A 90 -8.16 -21.25 5.54
CA ALA A 90 -7.30 -20.79 6.63
C ALA A 90 -8.05 -19.85 7.59
N LEU A 91 -8.96 -19.02 7.07
CA LEU A 91 -9.73 -18.04 7.86
C LEU A 91 -11.08 -18.57 8.38
N GLY A 92 -11.44 -19.81 8.04
CA GLY A 92 -12.74 -20.38 8.40
C GLY A 92 -13.91 -19.62 7.80
N LYS A 93 -13.77 -19.16 6.55
CA LYS A 93 -14.80 -18.40 5.80
C LYS A 93 -15.33 -19.24 4.65
N GLU A 94 -16.56 -18.96 4.25
CA GLU A 94 -17.21 -19.63 3.11
C GLU A 94 -16.53 -19.29 1.78
N ARG A 95 -15.98 -18.08 1.66
CA ARG A 95 -15.32 -17.58 0.44
C ARG A 95 -14.26 -16.54 0.81
N ALA A 96 -13.20 -16.47 0.02
CA ALA A 96 -12.29 -15.33 -0.07
C ALA A 96 -12.32 -14.77 -1.49
N VAL A 97 -12.00 -13.48 -1.65
CA VAL A 97 -11.89 -12.85 -2.97
C VAL A 97 -10.55 -12.11 -3.01
N PHE A 98 -9.74 -12.42 -4.01
CA PHE A 98 -8.48 -11.76 -4.25
C PHE A 98 -8.72 -10.34 -4.79
N MET A 99 -7.97 -9.38 -4.26
CA MET A 99 -8.01 -7.98 -4.70
C MET A 99 -6.60 -7.51 -5.03
N PRO A 100 -6.39 -6.75 -6.12
CA PRO A 100 -5.08 -6.23 -6.49
C PRO A 100 -4.39 -5.41 -5.39
N THR A 101 -5.15 -4.72 -4.54
CA THR A 101 -4.62 -3.93 -3.41
C THR A 101 -5.50 -4.03 -2.18
N GLY A 102 -4.88 -3.88 -0.99
CA GLY A 102 -5.60 -3.79 0.28
C GLY A 102 -6.52 -2.56 0.36
N THR A 103 -6.12 -1.43 -0.24
CA THR A 103 -6.95 -0.22 -0.31
C THR A 103 -8.25 -0.47 -1.06
N LEU A 104 -8.20 -1.14 -2.22
CA LEU A 104 -9.42 -1.50 -2.96
C LEU A 104 -10.29 -2.47 -2.17
N ALA A 105 -9.68 -3.49 -1.55
CA ALA A 105 -10.40 -4.46 -0.72
C ALA A 105 -11.16 -3.77 0.42
N ASN A 106 -10.50 -2.87 1.15
CA ASN A 106 -11.10 -2.11 2.24
C ASN A 106 -12.26 -1.22 1.75
N HIS A 107 -12.08 -0.51 0.63
CA HIS A 107 -13.15 0.31 0.05
C HIS A 107 -14.39 -0.51 -0.33
N LEU A 108 -14.21 -1.67 -0.97
CA LEU A 108 -15.33 -2.55 -1.33
C LEU A 108 -16.03 -3.08 -0.07
N ALA A 109 -15.25 -3.57 0.91
CA ALA A 109 -15.80 -4.09 2.16
C ALA A 109 -16.65 -3.05 2.89
N VAL A 110 -16.15 -1.82 3.07
CA VAL A 110 -16.89 -0.75 3.74
C VAL A 110 -18.15 -0.40 2.97
N ARG A 111 -18.09 -0.24 1.64
CA ARG A 111 -19.28 0.13 0.85
C ARG A 111 -20.35 -0.95 0.86
N MET A 112 -19.96 -2.22 0.81
CA MET A 112 -20.90 -3.34 0.89
C MET A 112 -21.58 -3.42 2.25
N LEU A 113 -20.81 -3.26 3.34
CA LEU A 113 -21.33 -3.37 4.71
C LEU A 113 -22.11 -2.12 5.17
N ALA A 114 -21.77 -0.95 4.62
CA ALA A 114 -22.41 0.33 4.89
C ALA A 114 -23.82 0.45 4.30
N GLY A 115 -24.15 -0.36 3.28
CA GLY A 115 -25.47 -0.38 2.64
C GLY A 115 -25.85 0.91 1.90
N GLY A 116 -24.88 1.77 1.52
CA GLY A 116 -25.13 3.03 0.83
C GLY A 116 -24.41 4.23 1.46
N PRO A 117 -24.91 5.47 1.25
CA PRO A 117 -24.31 6.68 1.83
C PRO A 117 -24.51 6.72 3.34
N SER A 118 -23.55 6.17 4.07
CA SER A 118 -23.55 6.12 5.53
C SER A 118 -22.16 6.44 6.09
N ARG A 119 -22.00 6.32 7.42
CA ARG A 119 -20.75 6.59 8.13
C ARG A 119 -20.18 5.30 8.65
N ALA A 120 -18.89 5.07 8.45
CA ALA A 120 -18.14 3.97 9.04
C ALA A 120 -17.36 4.47 10.27
N ILE A 121 -17.36 3.68 11.35
CA ILE A 121 -16.50 3.93 12.51
C ILE A 121 -15.23 3.10 12.31
N VAL A 122 -14.08 3.75 12.44
CA VAL A 122 -12.75 3.16 12.24
C VAL A 122 -11.83 3.61 13.37
N GLN A 123 -10.75 2.86 13.58
CA GLN A 123 -9.71 3.24 14.55
C GLN A 123 -8.98 4.49 14.08
N ALA A 124 -8.57 5.36 15.02
CA ALA A 124 -7.88 6.60 14.71
C ALA A 124 -6.54 6.40 13.98
N GLU A 125 -5.85 5.28 14.23
CA GLU A 125 -4.57 4.93 13.60
C GLU A 125 -4.74 4.09 12.32
N SER A 126 -5.97 3.76 11.93
CA SER A 126 -6.23 2.94 10.75
C SER A 126 -5.73 3.59 9.47
N HIS A 127 -5.05 2.83 8.62
CA HIS A 127 -4.74 3.22 7.24
C HIS A 127 -5.99 3.66 6.46
N LEU A 128 -7.14 3.05 6.74
CA LEU A 128 -8.40 3.45 6.10
C LEU A 128 -8.82 4.90 6.46
N TYR A 129 -8.40 5.43 7.60
CA TYR A 129 -8.65 6.81 8.00
C TYR A 129 -7.48 7.75 7.62
N ASN A 130 -6.25 7.26 7.73
CA ASN A 130 -5.04 8.08 7.57
C ASN A 130 -4.53 8.17 6.12
N ASP A 131 -4.83 7.18 5.28
CA ASP A 131 -4.39 7.12 3.89
C ASP A 131 -5.47 7.60 2.91
N THR A 132 -6.55 8.19 3.42
CA THR A 132 -7.54 8.89 2.59
C THR A 132 -7.02 10.31 2.28
N GLY A 133 -6.17 10.40 1.25
CA GLY A 133 -5.69 11.64 0.64
C GLY A 133 -5.67 11.51 -0.88
#